data_AF-A0A970Z3W9-F1
#
_entry.id   AF-A0A970Z3W9-F1
#
_cell.length_a   1.000
_cell.length_b   1.000
_cell.length_c   1.000
_cell.angle_alpha   90.00
_cell.angle_beta   90.00
_cell.angle_gamma   90.00
#
_symmetry.space_group_name_H-M   'P 1'
#
loop_
_entity.id
_entity.type
_entity.pdbx_description
1 polymer ?
#
loop_
_entity_poly.entity_id
_entity_poly.type
_entity_poly.pdbx_seq_one_letter_code
_entity_poly.pdbx_strand_id
1 'polypeptide(L)'
;MVPALAFDVLLGNLPAAVTEDLLPGLDGIAFRTAVLALDPGTDLGRLLDRFDVRHVTELRPDDFRPRQPGRSVVVRIARRDPA
;
A
#
# COMPACT_ATOMS: atom_id res chain seq x y z
N MET A 1 0.84 -25.79 -2.78
CA MET A 1 1.83 -24.72 -2.55
C MET A 1 1.55 -23.65 -3.60
N VAL A 2 0.98 -22.51 -3.19
CA VAL A 2 0.73 -21.40 -4.12
C VAL A 2 2.11 -20.89 -4.56
N PRO A 3 2.40 -20.72 -5.86
CA PRO A 3 3.66 -20.17 -6.31
C PRO A 3 3.94 -18.86 -5.58
N ALA A 4 5.21 -18.57 -5.28
CA ALA A 4 5.59 -17.25 -4.79
C ALA A 4 5.11 -16.23 -5.83
N LEU A 5 4.05 -15.50 -5.50
CA LEU A 5 3.44 -14.52 -6.39
C LEU A 5 4.44 -13.38 -6.54
N ALA A 6 4.95 -13.22 -7.76
CA ALA A 6 5.85 -12.16 -8.14
C ALA A 6 5.14 -11.21 -9.10
N PHE A 7 5.24 -9.93 -8.82
CA PHE A 7 4.60 -8.87 -9.61
C PHE A 7 5.64 -7.81 -9.97
N ASP A 8 5.64 -7.28 -11.18
CA ASP A 8 6.41 -6.05 -11.43
C ASP A 8 5.77 -4.86 -10.72
N VAL A 9 4.44 -4.78 -10.79
CA VAL A 9 3.64 -3.71 -10.19
C VAL A 9 2.47 -4.31 -9.43
N LEU A 10 2.34 -3.94 -8.15
CA LEU A 10 1.18 -4.23 -7.33
C LEU A 10 0.31 -2.96 -7.24
N LEU A 11 -0.96 -3.05 -7.62
CA LEU A 11 -1.92 -1.95 -7.46
C LEU A 11 -3.04 -2.41 -6.55
N GLY A 12 -3.39 -1.60 -5.55
CA GLY A 12 -4.43 -1.98 -4.59
C GLY A 12 -5.14 -0.78 -3.99
N ASN A 13 -6.45 -0.89 -3.83
CA ASN A 13 -7.22 -0.01 -2.97
C ASN A 13 -7.59 -0.82 -1.72
N LEU A 14 -6.87 -0.61 -0.62
CA LEU A 14 -7.01 -1.45 0.57
C LEU A 14 -8.10 -0.88 1.48
N PRO A 15 -9.11 -1.69 1.86
CA PRO A 15 -10.03 -1.31 2.92
C PRO A 15 -9.26 -1.09 4.22
N ALA A 16 -9.64 -0.07 4.99
CA ALA A 16 -9.04 0.21 6.30
C ALA A 16 -9.03 -1.04 7.21
N ALA A 17 -10.12 -1.82 7.17
CA ALA A 17 -10.29 -3.01 8.02
C ALA A 17 -9.25 -4.13 7.81
N VAL A 18 -8.60 -4.20 6.65
CA VAL A 18 -7.62 -5.26 6.33
C VAL A 18 -6.21 -4.72 6.13
N THR A 19 -6.04 -3.40 6.14
CA THR A 19 -4.74 -2.78 5.81
C THR A 19 -3.68 -3.17 6.83
N GLU A 20 -3.97 -3.08 8.13
CA GLU A 20 -3.04 -3.43 9.21
C GLU A 20 -2.57 -4.90 9.16
N ASP A 21 -3.44 -5.81 8.71
CA ASP A 21 -3.11 -7.23 8.58
C ASP A 21 -2.33 -7.54 7.28
N LEU A 22 -2.54 -6.76 6.22
CA LEU A 22 -1.91 -6.96 4.92
C LEU A 22 -0.51 -6.32 4.84
N LEU A 23 -0.28 -5.20 5.52
CA LEU A 23 1.01 -4.50 5.45
C LEU A 23 2.20 -5.38 5.87
N PRO A 24 2.14 -6.16 6.98
CA PRO A 24 3.20 -7.10 7.31
C PRO A 24 3.41 -8.19 6.25
N GLY A 25 2.35 -8.56 5.53
CA GLY A 25 2.40 -9.56 4.46
C GLY A 25 3.15 -9.09 3.21
N LEU A 26 3.30 -7.77 2.99
CA LEU A 26 4.03 -7.22 1.85
C LEU A 26 5.48 -7.71 1.78
N ASP A 27 6.08 -8.02 2.94
CA ASP A 27 7.43 -8.58 3.01
C ASP A 27 7.57 -9.94 2.33
N GLY A 28 6.51 -10.75 2.36
CA GLY A 28 6.46 -12.07 1.72
C GLY A 28 6.11 -12.03 0.23
N ILE A 29 5.75 -10.87 -0.31
CA ILE A 29 5.38 -10.69 -1.72
C ILE A 29 6.58 -10.11 -2.48
N ALA A 30 6.90 -10.72 -3.61
CA ALA A 30 7.92 -10.18 -4.51
C ALA A 30 7.27 -9.12 -5.42
N PHE A 31 7.66 -7.85 -5.24
CA PHE A 31 7.28 -6.79 -6.17
C PHE A 31 8.38 -5.76 -6.39
N ARG A 32 8.44 -5.14 -7.58
CA ARG A 32 9.35 -4.01 -7.86
C ARG A 32 8.78 -2.70 -7.31
N THR A 33 7.48 -2.48 -7.51
CA THR A 33 6.77 -1.35 -6.89
C THR A 33 5.34 -1.71 -6.57
N ALA A 34 4.81 -1.13 -5.49
CA ALA A 34 3.41 -1.18 -5.15
C ALA A 34 2.85 0.25 -5.10
N VAL A 35 1.63 0.46 -5.59
CA VAL A 35 0.87 1.70 -5.41
C VAL A 35 -0.44 1.36 -4.72
N LEU A 36 -0.59 1.84 -3.50
CA LEU A 36 -1.69 1.47 -2.62
C LEU A 36 -2.47 2.71 -2.18
N ALA A 37 -3.79 2.66 -2.29
CA ALA A 37 -4.69 3.60 -1.62
C ALA A 37 -5.02 3.05 -0.22
N LEU A 38 -4.78 3.85 0.81
CA LEU A 38 -4.86 3.49 2.23
C LEU A 38 -5.65 4.54 3.01
N ASP A 39 -6.02 4.20 4.25
CA ASP A 39 -6.50 5.20 5.20
C ASP A 39 -5.37 6.17 5.58
N PRO A 40 -5.61 7.48 5.71
CA PRO A 40 -4.58 8.44 6.10
C PRO A 40 -3.97 8.20 7.48
N GLY A 41 -4.67 7.48 8.37
CA GLY A 41 -4.22 7.13 9.71
C GLY A 41 -3.42 5.82 9.78
N THR A 42 -3.25 5.10 8.66
CA THR A 42 -2.48 3.85 8.62
C THR A 42 -1.02 4.09 9.04
N ASP A 43 -0.53 3.29 9.99
CA ASP A 43 0.87 3.38 10.46
C ASP A 43 1.83 2.70 9.47
N LEU A 44 2.47 3.52 8.64
CA LEU A 44 3.48 3.04 7.69
C LEU A 44 4.88 2.93 8.30
N GLY A 45 5.07 3.31 9.57
CA GLY A 45 6.36 3.33 10.24
C GLY A 45 7.09 1.98 10.17
N ARG A 46 6.34 0.88 10.31
CA ARG A 46 6.87 -0.49 10.26
C ARG A 46 7.44 -0.89 8.90
N LEU A 47 7.05 -0.22 7.82
CA LEU A 47 7.53 -0.50 6.48
C LEU A 47 8.80 0.30 6.14
N LEU A 48 9.03 1.42 6.82
CA LEU A 48 10.08 2.37 6.46
C LEU A 48 11.48 1.77 6.59
N ASP A 49 11.70 0.75 7.40
CA ASP A 49 13.02 0.12 7.51
C ASP A 49 13.41 -0.63 6.23
N ARG A 50 12.43 -1.23 5.55
CA ARG A 50 12.65 -2.14 4.40
C ARG A 50 12.25 -1.53 3.07
N PHE A 51 11.38 -0.53 3.09
CA PHE A 51 10.78 0.06 1.90
C PHE A 51 11.00 1.59 1.84
N ASP A 52 11.15 2.11 0.62
CA ASP A 52 10.93 3.52 0.31
C ASP A 52 9.44 3.74 0.09
N VAL A 53 8.83 4.53 0.98
CA VAL A 53 7.41 4.89 0.93
C VAL A 53 7.28 6.36 0.54
N ARG A 54 6.59 6.64 -0.56
CA ARG A 54 6.38 8.00 -1.05
C ARG A 54 4.91 8.28 -1.26
N HIS A 55 4.47 9.43 -0.78
CA HIS A 55 3.14 9.94 -1.10
C HIS A 55 3.03 10.23 -2.61
N VAL A 56 1.92 9.84 -3.21
CA VAL A 56 1.59 10.09 -4.62
C VAL A 56 0.48 11.13 -4.72
N THR A 57 -0.66 10.89 -4.08
CA THR A 57 -1.82 11.80 -4.08
C THR A 57 -2.77 11.49 -2.92
N GLU A 58 -3.68 12.41 -2.63
CA GLU A 58 -4.87 12.13 -1.82
C GLU A 58 -6.09 11.83 -2.73
N LEU A 59 -7.01 11.00 -2.25
CA LEU A 59 -8.34 10.77 -2.83
C LEU A 59 -9.39 11.29 -1.85
N ARG A 60 -10.27 12.17 -2.30
CA ARG A 60 -11.35 12.75 -1.48
C ARG A 60 -12.56 11.82 -1.48
N PRO A 61 -13.47 11.92 -0.49
CA PRO A 61 -14.73 11.19 -0.45
C PRO A 61 -15.49 11.11 -1.78
N ASP A 62 -15.56 12.24 -2.50
CA ASP A 62 -16.34 12.38 -3.74
C ASP A 62 -15.61 11.83 -4.98
N ASP A 63 -14.34 11.44 -4.87
CA ASP A 63 -13.60 10.77 -5.94
C ASP A 63 -13.98 9.27 -6.05
N PHE A 64 -14.76 8.74 -5.10
CA PHE A 64 -15.23 7.36 -5.07
C PHE A 64 -16.72 7.22 -5.45
N ARG A 65 -17.09 6.03 -5.96
CA ARG A 65 -18.50 5.66 -6.23
C ARG A 65 -18.82 4.28 -5.65
N PRO A 66 -19.70 4.18 -4.61
CA PRO A 66 -20.35 5.28 -3.91
C PRO A 66 -19.34 6.12 -3.12
N ARG A 67 -19.74 7.36 -2.79
CA ARG A 67 -18.96 8.27 -1.94
C ARG A 67 -18.53 7.55 -0.66
N GLN A 68 -17.25 7.65 -0.32
CA GLN A 68 -16.70 7.06 0.90
C GLN A 68 -16.82 8.05 2.09
N PRO A 69 -16.84 7.57 3.35
CA PRO A 69 -16.98 8.46 4.51
C PRO A 69 -15.74 9.32 4.77
N GLY A 70 -14.56 8.88 4.30
CA GLY A 70 -13.28 9.54 4.53
C GLY A 70 -12.47 9.72 3.25
N ARG A 71 -11.37 10.45 3.37
CA ARG A 71 -10.34 10.54 2.32
C ARG A 71 -9.40 9.32 2.41
N SER A 72 -8.67 9.05 1.34
CA SER A 72 -7.58 8.07 1.31
C SER A 72 -6.28 8.73 0.86
N VAL A 73 -5.15 8.13 1.21
CA VAL A 73 -3.83 8.49 0.69
C VAL A 73 -3.36 7.42 -0.26
N VAL A 74 -2.81 7.82 -1.40
CA VAL A 74 -2.15 6.92 -2.34
C VAL A 74 -0.66 7.02 -2.11
N VAL A 75 -0.04 5.88 -1.82
CA VAL A 75 1.40 5.78 -1.59
C VAL A 75 2.03 4.83 -2.59
N ARG A 76 3.26 5.16 -2.99
CA ARG A 76 4.15 4.27 -3.72
C ARG A 76 5.11 3.63 -2.72
N ILE A 77 5.24 2.32 -2.78
CA ILE A 77 6.13 1.51 -1.96
C ILE A 77 7.10 0.79 -2.90
N ALA A 78 8.39 0.83 -2.61
CA ALA A 78 9.41 0.05 -3.32
C ALA A 78 10.41 -0.50 -2.30
N ARG A 79 10.99 -1.67 -2.55
CA ARG A 79 12.07 -2.19 -1.67
C ARG A 79 13.25 -1.22 -1.74
N ARG A 80 13.89 -0.99 -0.60
CA ARG A 80 15.20 -0.31 -0.59
C ARG A 80 16.22 -1.24 -1.23
N ASP A 81 17.12 -0.68 -2.03
CA ASP A 81 18.28 -1.43 -2.48
C ASP A 81 19.12 -1.81 -1.25
N PRO A 82 19.71 -3.03 -1.20
CA PRO A 82 20.73 -3.34 -0.22
C PRO A 82 21.87 -2.34 -0.38
N ALA A 83 22.25 -1.69 0.72
CA ALA A 83 23.43 -0.82 0.77
C ALA A 83 24.73 -1.59 0.45
#